data_AF-A0A060C136-F1
#
_entry.id   AF-A0A060C136-F1
#
_cell.length_a   1.000
_cell.length_b   1.000
_cell.length_c   1.000
_cell.angle_alpha   90.00
_cell.angle_beta   90.00
_cell.angle_gamma   90.00
#
_symmetry.space_group_name_H-M   'P 1'
#
loop_
_entity.id
_entity.type
_entity.pdbx_description
1 polymer ?
#
loop_
_entity_poly.entity_id
_entity_poly.type
_entity_poly.pdbx_seq_one_letter_code
_entity_poly.pdbx_strand_id
1 'polypeptide(L)'
;MRCTAWTIFDFITRELPAFICYTFPVSDRREDTFIAGPSMGGYGASKCALSCPDQYAAFGDFSGAVDPERLEPRMKAMGFDFFRYDLIFGGSD
;
A
#
# COMPACT_ATOMS: atom_id res chain seq x y z
N MET A 1 19.38 -13.93 -15.23
CA MET A 1 18.59 -12.68 -15.32
C MET A 1 17.42 -12.81 -14.38
N ARG A 2 17.43 -12.11 -13.23
CA ARG A 2 16.22 -11.97 -12.42
C ARG A 2 15.40 -10.87 -13.09
N CYS A 3 14.23 -11.19 -13.64
CA CYS A 3 13.22 -10.16 -13.90
C CYS A 3 13.03 -9.42 -12.58
N THR A 4 13.32 -8.12 -12.55
CA THR A 4 13.08 -7.26 -11.40
C THR A 4 11.58 -7.30 -11.11
N ALA A 5 11.17 -8.09 -10.13
CA ALA A 5 9.79 -8.16 -9.69
C ALA A 5 9.46 -6.85 -8.99
N TRP A 6 8.96 -5.86 -9.74
CA TRP A 6 8.44 -4.62 -9.20
C TRP A 6 7.30 -4.96 -8.25
N THR A 7 7.39 -4.47 -7.01
CA THR A 7 6.37 -4.74 -6.00
C THR A 7 5.18 -3.82 -6.23
N ILE A 8 4.00 -4.21 -5.76
CA ILE A 8 2.85 -3.28 -5.78
C ILE A 8 3.14 -2.00 -4.97
N PHE A 9 4.02 -2.07 -3.97
CA PHE A 9 4.50 -0.89 -3.26
C PHE A 9 5.21 0.09 -4.20
N ASP A 10 6.09 -0.38 -5.08
CA ASP A 10 6.75 0.46 -6.07
C ASP A 10 5.76 1.03 -7.09
N PHE A 11 4.80 0.21 -7.54
CA PHE A 11 3.76 0.66 -8.44
C PHE A 11 2.95 1.82 -7.82
N ILE A 12 2.51 1.66 -6.57
CA ILE A 12 1.68 2.67 -5.87
C ILE A 12 2.47 3.93 -5.51
N THR A 13 3.74 3.79 -5.11
CA THR A 13 4.51 4.94 -4.63
C THR A 13 5.26 5.67 -5.76
N ARG A 14 5.51 5.02 -6.90
CA ARG A 14 6.36 5.59 -7.97
C ARG A 14 5.68 5.66 -9.33
N GLU A 15 5.23 4.52 -9.86
CA GLU A 15 4.75 4.45 -11.24
C GLU A 15 3.39 5.15 -11.39
N LEU A 16 2.45 4.84 -10.51
CA LEU A 16 1.09 5.38 -10.57
C LEU A 16 1.06 6.90 -10.34
N PRO A 17 1.75 7.48 -9.33
CA PRO A 17 1.77 8.93 -9.14
C PRO A 17 2.38 9.67 -10.33
N ALA A 18 3.47 9.15 -10.91
CA ALA A 18 4.09 9.72 -12.10
C ALA A 18 3.13 9.70 -13.29
N PHE A 19 2.43 8.59 -13.51
CA PHE A 19 1.43 8.47 -14.57
C PHE A 19 0.26 9.44 -14.37
N ILE A 20 -0.27 9.56 -13.15
CA ILE A 20 -1.39 10.44 -12.83
C ILE A 20 -1.00 11.91 -13.08
N CYS A 21 0.14 12.37 -12.55
CA CYS A 21 0.59 13.76 -12.70
C CYS A 21 0.93 14.11 -14.15
N TYR A 22 1.35 13.12 -14.95
CA TYR A 22 1.57 13.31 -16.38
C TYR A 22 0.25 13.40 -17.17
N THR A 23 -0.75 12.62 -16.78
CA THR A 23 -2.00 12.46 -17.55
C THR A 23 -3.04 13.52 -17.19
N PHE A 24 -3.08 13.93 -15.93
CA PHE A 24 -4.11 14.83 -15.40
C PHE A 24 -3.48 16.10 -14.81
N PRO A 25 -4.17 17.26 -14.88
CA PRO A 25 -3.71 18.51 -14.29
C PRO A 25 -3.94 18.50 -12.77
N VAL A 26 -3.27 17.60 -12.07
CA VAL A 26 -3.29 17.49 -10.60
C VAL A 26 -1.96 17.96 -10.01
N SER A 27 -1.97 18.34 -8.73
CA SER A 27 -0.75 18.77 -8.05
C SER A 27 0.13 17.56 -7.69
N ASP A 28 1.44 17.75 -7.79
CA ASP A 28 2.49 16.86 -7.29
C ASP A 28 2.97 17.24 -5.88
N ARG A 29 2.36 18.26 -5.26
CA ARG A 29 2.71 18.71 -3.92
C ARG A 29 2.24 17.71 -2.88
N ARG A 30 3.05 17.53 -1.85
CA ARG A 30 2.75 16.68 -0.69
C ARG A 30 1.43 17.07 -0.05
N GLU A 31 1.21 18.37 0.17
CA GLU A 31 0.04 18.92 0.90
C GLU A 31 -1.30 18.57 0.25
N ASP A 32 -1.29 18.33 -1.05
CA ASP A 32 -2.47 18.01 -1.86
C ASP A 32 -2.62 16.51 -2.12
N THR A 33 -1.69 15.68 -1.62
CA THR A 33 -1.61 14.24 -1.92
C THR A 33 -1.95 13.40 -0.70
N PHE A 34 -2.96 12.54 -0.85
CA PHE A 34 -3.48 11.67 0.21
C PHE A 34 -3.62 10.23 -0.28
N ILE A 35 -3.54 9.26 0.63
CA ILE A 35 -3.76 7.85 0.31
C ILE A 35 -4.67 7.21 1.36
N ALA A 36 -5.64 6.39 0.95
CA ALA A 36 -6.53 5.72 1.89
C ALA A 36 -6.96 4.35 1.36
N GLY A 37 -7.35 3.46 2.28
CA GLY A 37 -7.86 2.15 1.89
C GLY A 37 -8.59 1.41 3.01
N PRO A 38 -9.52 0.51 2.67
CA PRO A 38 -10.17 -0.38 3.62
C PRO A 38 -9.42 -1.70 3.81
N SER A 39 -9.46 -2.27 5.02
CA SER A 39 -8.97 -3.63 5.31
C SER A 39 -7.51 -3.82 4.87
N MET A 40 -7.22 -4.77 3.98
CA MET A 40 -5.89 -4.96 3.41
C MET A 40 -5.34 -3.67 2.76
N GLY A 41 -6.19 -2.86 2.15
CA GLY A 41 -5.81 -1.58 1.56
C GLY A 41 -5.47 -0.51 2.61
N GLY A 42 -6.04 -0.60 3.81
CA GLY A 42 -5.73 0.31 4.93
C GLY A 42 -4.31 0.12 5.47
N TYR A 43 -3.88 -1.14 5.57
CA TYR A 43 -2.48 -1.46 5.82
C TYR A 43 -1.57 -0.93 4.70
N GLY A 44 -1.97 -1.09 3.44
CA GLY A 44 -1.20 -0.56 2.31
C GLY A 44 -1.07 0.95 2.28
N ALA A 45 -2.16 1.67 2.56
CA ALA A 45 -2.15 3.13 2.68
C ALA A 45 -1.21 3.57 3.81
N SER A 46 -1.29 2.92 4.97
CA SER A 46 -0.41 3.16 6.11
C SER A 46 1.06 2.91 5.75
N LYS A 47 1.36 1.76 5.12
CA LYS A 47 2.72 1.39 4.70
C LYS A 47 3.30 2.42 3.72
N CYS A 48 2.54 2.80 2.70
CA CYS A 48 2.98 3.78 1.70
C CYS A 48 3.24 5.15 2.32
N ALA A 49 2.30 5.67 3.12
CA ALA A 49 2.43 6.98 3.73
C ALA A 49 3.57 7.07 4.74
N LEU A 50 3.77 6.02 5.55
CA LEU A 50 4.83 6.00 6.56
C LEU A 50 6.21 5.72 5.96
N SER A 51 6.29 4.99 4.83
CA SER A 51 7.55 4.74 4.12
C SER A 51 7.96 5.89 3.19
N CYS A 52 7.00 6.68 2.72
CA CYS A 52 7.20 7.82 1.83
C CYS A 52 6.57 9.11 2.41
N PRO A 53 7.01 9.57 3.60
CA PRO A 53 6.36 10.68 4.31
C PRO A 53 6.44 12.01 3.56
N ASP A 54 7.43 12.18 2.69
CA ASP A 54 7.59 13.38 1.85
C ASP A 54 6.57 13.46 0.71
N GLN A 55 5.86 12.35 0.41
CA GLN A 55 4.92 12.26 -0.70
C GLN A 55 3.45 12.41 -0.28
N TYR A 56 3.10 12.04 0.95
CA TYR A 56 1.71 12.02 1.40
C TYR A 56 1.49 12.95 2.60
N ALA A 57 0.52 13.86 2.49
CA ALA A 57 0.13 14.75 3.59
C ALA A 57 -0.48 14.01 4.77
N ALA A 58 -1.39 13.08 4.46
CA ALA A 58 -2.06 12.22 5.43
C ALA A 58 -2.51 10.91 4.76
N PHE A 59 -2.84 9.92 5.60
CA PHE A 59 -3.44 8.67 5.14
C PHE A 59 -4.72 8.32 5.91
N GLY A 60 -5.60 7.58 5.24
CA GLY A 60 -6.83 7.05 5.82
C GLY A 60 -6.81 5.53 5.91
N ASP A 61 -6.84 5.01 7.14
CA ASP A 61 -6.98 3.57 7.39
C ASP A 61 -8.41 3.25 7.85
N PHE A 62 -9.13 2.44 7.06
CA PHE A 62 -10.48 1.99 7.38
C PHE A 62 -10.50 0.50 7.71
N SER A 63 -10.44 0.16 9.01
CA SER A 63 -10.40 -1.22 9.51
C SER A 63 -9.20 -2.01 8.99
N GLY A 64 -8.04 -1.37 8.89
CA GLY A 64 -6.85 -1.93 8.30
C GLY A 64 -6.21 -3.06 9.06
N ALA A 65 -5.65 -3.98 8.31
CA ALA A 65 -4.84 -5.08 8.80
C ALA A 65 -3.42 -4.62 9.19
N VAL A 66 -3.29 -3.61 10.04
CA VAL A 66 -2.00 -2.96 10.37
C VAL A 66 -1.01 -3.84 11.15
N ASP A 67 -1.48 -4.98 11.64
CA ASP A 67 -0.68 -6.04 12.28
C ASP A 67 -0.87 -7.36 11.49
N PRO A 68 -0.21 -7.50 10.32
CA PRO A 68 -0.39 -8.66 9.46
C PRO A 68 0.15 -9.95 10.11
N GLU A 69 1.23 -9.89 10.89
CA GLU A 69 1.81 -11.06 11.59
C GLU A 69 0.78 -11.74 12.50
N ARG A 70 0.00 -10.94 13.23
CA ARG A 70 -1.06 -11.47 14.10
C ARG A 70 -2.33 -11.83 13.34
N LEU A 71 -2.65 -11.09 12.27
CA LEU A 71 -3.91 -11.24 11.56
C LEU A 71 -3.91 -12.41 10.57
N GLU A 72 -2.80 -12.65 9.88
CA GLU A 72 -2.71 -13.68 8.83
C GLU A 72 -3.05 -15.10 9.34
N PRO A 73 -2.50 -15.60 10.46
CA PRO A 73 -2.85 -16.93 10.95
C PRO A 73 -4.33 -17.05 11.30
N ARG A 74 -4.93 -15.97 11.82
CA ARG A 74 -6.35 -15.92 12.20
C ARG A 74 -7.25 -15.92 10.96
N MET A 75 -6.91 -15.13 9.95
CA MET A 75 -7.62 -15.08 8.67
C MET A 75 -7.56 -16.44 7.95
N LYS A 76 -6.38 -17.07 7.92
CA LYS A 76 -6.20 -18.43 7.37
C LYS A 76 -7.05 -19.46 8.11
N ALA A 77 -7.06 -19.44 9.45
CA ALA A 77 -7.90 -20.32 10.25
C ALA A 77 -9.41 -20.12 10.01
N MET A 78 -9.82 -18.90 9.64
CA MET A 78 -11.19 -18.56 9.27
C MET A 78 -11.52 -18.86 7.78
N GLY A 79 -10.59 -19.42 7.01
CA GLY A 79 -10.78 -19.76 5.60
C GLY A 79 -10.54 -18.62 4.61
N PHE A 80 -9.97 -17.49 5.05
CA PHE A 80 -9.68 -16.31 4.22
C PHE A 80 -8.23 -16.30 3.71
N ASP A 81 -7.78 -17.40 3.10
CA ASP A 81 -6.41 -17.54 2.55
C ASP A 81 -6.17 -16.75 1.24
N PHE A 82 -7.21 -16.06 0.73
CA PHE A 82 -7.13 -15.24 -0.47
C PHE A 82 -6.41 -13.89 -0.24
N PHE A 83 -6.31 -13.41 1.01
CA PHE A 83 -5.57 -12.18 1.32
C PHE A 83 -4.08 -12.46 1.41
N ARG A 84 -3.40 -12.37 0.27
CA ARG A 84 -1.95 -12.59 0.13
C ARG A 84 -1.17 -11.30 0.43
N TYR A 85 -1.00 -10.98 1.71
CA TYR A 85 -0.22 -9.80 2.14
C TYR A 85 1.25 -9.93 1.76
N ASP A 86 1.77 -11.16 1.67
CA ASP A 86 3.12 -11.46 1.23
C ASP A 86 3.44 -10.91 -0.16
N LEU A 87 2.51 -11.08 -1.10
CA LEU A 87 2.66 -10.62 -2.48
C LEU A 87 2.51 -9.09 -2.61
N ILE A 88 1.75 -8.48 -1.70
CA ILE A 88 1.38 -7.06 -1.79
C ILE A 88 2.32 -6.19 -0.95
N PHE A 89 2.86 -6.73 0.14
CA PHE A 89 3.64 -5.95 1.08
C PHE A 89 4.95 -6.64 1.51
N GLY A 90 5.34 -7.73 0.87
CA GLY A 90 6.69 -8.30 0.99
C GLY A 90 6.87 -9.36 2.09
N GLY A 91 5.79 -9.88 2.67
CA GLY A 91 5.85 -10.89 3.73
C GLY A 91 6.33 -10.32 5.06
N SER A 92 6.34 -11.15 6.10
CA SER A 92 6.87 -10.81 7.44
C SER A 92 8.29 -11.35 7.67
N ASP A 93 9.02 -11.60 6.58
CA ASP A 93 10.38 -12.15 6.61
C ASP A 93 11.46 -11.06 6.78
#